data_AF-A0AAV5VVP4-F1
#
_entry.id   AF-A0AAV5VVP4-F1
#
_cell.length_a   1.000
_cell.length_b   1.000
_cell.length_c   1.000
_cell.angle_alpha   90.00
_cell.angle_beta   90.00
_cell.angle_gamma   90.00
#
_symmetry.space_group_name_H-M   'P 1'
#
loop_
_entity.id
_entity.type
_entity.pdbx_description
1 polymer ?
#
loop_
_entity_poly.entity_id
_entity_poly.type
_entity_poly.pdbx_seq_one_letter_code
_entity_poly.pdbx_strand_id
1 'polypeptide(L)'
;MPTRELLSRIYLVCFAIMIPLFATVKDILPLPAFSALLETTVREMYLLSVEERVLVYGGSLFPRPANGNRSFAYYTFFGIGLTFVVSYVIVLFCVSRILRTMKVQTANSVTRSLRNLTMQRRFVSMLMLEATVPFFFLGVAVGVFTLAGLAGVELGLYALIMSVSVAAVPPVK
;
A
#
# COMPACT_ATOMS: atom_id res chain seq x y z
N MET A 1 2.26 22.99 -14.64
CA MET A 1 2.04 21.56 -14.95
C MET A 1 3.36 20.83 -14.73
N PRO A 2 3.37 19.60 -14.19
CA PRO A 2 4.62 18.83 -14.07
C PRO A 2 5.21 18.63 -15.46
N THR A 3 6.51 18.87 -15.62
CA THR A 3 7.22 18.65 -16.88
C THR A 3 7.37 17.15 -17.13
N ARG A 4 7.46 16.72 -18.39
CA ARG A 4 7.69 15.31 -18.77
C ARG A 4 8.90 14.71 -18.04
N GLU A 5 9.93 15.51 -17.81
CA GLU A 5 11.12 15.13 -17.03
C GLU A 5 10.80 14.82 -15.56
N LEU A 6 9.95 15.62 -14.91
CA LEU A 6 9.57 15.40 -13.52
C LEU A 6 8.77 14.09 -13.37
N LEU A 7 7.83 13.85 -14.28
CA LEU A 7 7.07 12.60 -14.32
C LEU A 7 7.98 11.39 -14.55
N SER A 8 8.91 11.48 -15.50
CA SER A 8 9.90 10.42 -15.76
C SER A 8 10.74 10.09 -14.52
N ARG A 9 11.19 11.11 -13.78
CA ARG A 9 11.93 10.91 -12.53
C ARG A 9 11.08 10.23 -11.45
N ILE A 10 9.81 10.62 -11.30
CA ILE A 10 8.89 9.98 -10.34
C ILE A 10 8.72 8.50 -10.69
N TYR A 11 8.44 8.17 -11.94
CA TYR A 11 8.28 6.77 -12.36
C TYR A 11 9.56 5.96 -12.18
N LEU A 12 10.73 6.55 -12.45
CA LEU A 12 12.02 5.89 -12.26
C LEU A 12 12.30 5.60 -10.78
N VAL A 13 11.97 6.55 -9.90
CA VAL A 13 12.03 6.34 -8.44
C VAL A 13 11.09 5.22 -8.00
N CYS A 14 9.84 5.23 -8.45
CA CYS A 14 8.89 4.14 -8.16
C CYS A 14 9.42 2.79 -8.63
N PHE A 15 9.94 2.71 -9.86
CA PHE A 15 10.50 1.48 -10.41
C PHE A 15 11.71 1.00 -9.60
N ALA A 16 12.63 1.90 -9.25
CA ALA A 16 13.82 1.58 -8.46
C ALA A 16 13.47 1.01 -7.08
N ILE A 17 12.43 1.54 -6.43
CA ILE A 17 11.97 1.07 -5.11
C ILE A 17 11.29 -0.31 -5.22
N MET A 18 10.72 -0.66 -6.38
CA MET A 18 10.13 -1.99 -6.58
C MET A 18 11.18 -3.08 -6.79
N ILE A 19 12.40 -2.76 -7.24
CA ILE A 19 13.45 -3.77 -7.53
C ILE A 19 13.81 -4.61 -6.29
N PRO A 20 14.06 -4.03 -5.09
CA PRO A 20 14.33 -4.79 -3.89
C PRO A 20 13.23 -5.78 -3.48
N LEU A 21 11.97 -5.53 -3.86
CA LEU A 21 10.85 -6.45 -3.55
C LEU A 21 11.06 -7.82 -4.20
N PHE A 22 11.63 -7.87 -5.40
CA PHE A 22 11.89 -9.15 -6.07
C PHE A 22 12.90 -10.02 -5.32
N ALA A 23 13.84 -9.41 -4.59
CA ALA A 23 14.78 -10.16 -3.76
C ALA A 23 14.10 -10.85 -2.57
N THR A 24 12.98 -10.30 -2.09
CA THR A 24 12.22 -10.80 -0.92
C THR A 24 11.18 -11.86 -1.26
N VAL A 25 10.97 -12.18 -2.54
CA VAL A 25 10.01 -13.21 -2.97
C VAL A 25 10.32 -14.58 -2.33
N LYS A 26 11.60 -14.87 -2.09
CA LYS A 26 12.05 -16.10 -1.43
C LYS A 26 11.63 -16.19 0.04
N ASP A 27 11.34 -15.05 0.69
CA ASP A 27 10.87 -15.00 2.09
C ASP A 27 9.37 -15.25 2.20
N ILE A 28 8.62 -15.15 1.09
CA ILE A 28 7.18 -15.44 0.99
C ILE A 28 6.91 -16.94 0.86
N LEU A 29 7.86 -17.69 0.29
CA LEU A 29 7.73 -19.14 0.11
C LEU A 29 8.28 -19.86 1.35
N PRO A 30 7.41 -20.44 2.20
CA PRO A 30 7.87 -21.13 3.40
C PRO A 30 8.64 -22.40 3.02
N LEU A 31 9.65 -22.74 3.82
CA LEU A 31 10.29 -24.05 3.72
C LEU A 31 9.30 -25.16 4.13
N PRO A 32 9.45 -26.41 3.64
CA PRO A 32 8.49 -27.48 3.89
C PRO A 32 8.17 -27.71 5.37
N ALA A 33 9.18 -27.63 6.24
CA ALA A 33 9.01 -27.79 7.69
C ALA A 33 8.14 -26.68 8.32
N PHE A 34 8.28 -25.45 7.83
CA PHE A 34 7.46 -24.32 8.30
C PHE A 34 6.07 -24.34 7.66
N SER A 35 5.95 -24.76 6.41
CA SER A 35 4.68 -24.95 5.72
C SER A 35 3.78 -25.94 6.46
N ALA A 36 4.33 -27.06 6.96
CA ALA A 36 3.57 -28.04 7.74
C ALA A 36 2.99 -27.43 9.03
N LEU A 37 3.75 -26.57 9.71
CA LEU A 37 3.29 -25.88 10.92
C LEU A 37 2.18 -24.89 10.60
N LEU A 38 2.36 -24.09 9.54
CA LEU A 38 1.33 -23.16 9.09
C LEU A 38 0.05 -23.88 8.64
N GLU A 39 0.18 -25.04 8.00
CA GLU A 39 -0.95 -25.87 7.60
C GLU A 39 -1.79 -26.32 8.79
N THR A 40 -1.16 -26.75 9.88
CA THR A 40 -1.89 -27.10 11.12
C THR A 40 -2.68 -25.91 11.64
N THR A 41 -2.06 -24.72 11.74
CA THR A 41 -2.73 -23.51 12.21
C THR A 41 -3.90 -23.11 11.31
N VAL A 42 -3.72 -23.16 9.98
CA VAL A 42 -4.79 -22.83 9.02
C VAL A 42 -5.94 -23.84 9.12
N ARG A 43 -5.65 -25.13 9.27
CA ARG A 43 -6.69 -26.16 9.43
C ARG A 43 -7.51 -25.95 10.70
N GLU A 44 -6.87 -25.62 11.81
CA GLU A 44 -7.55 -25.30 13.08
C GLU A 44 -8.40 -24.04 12.94
N MET A 45 -7.86 -22.99 12.33
CA MET A 45 -8.51 -21.69 12.20
C MET A 45 -9.74 -21.71 11.29
N TYR A 46 -9.68 -22.48 10.21
CA TYR A 46 -10.75 -22.58 9.21
C TYR A 46 -11.60 -23.85 9.36
N LEU A 47 -11.37 -24.66 10.40
CA LEU A 47 -12.08 -25.92 10.67
C LEU A 47 -12.08 -26.88 9.45
N LEU A 48 -10.94 -26.97 8.76
CA LEU A 48 -10.81 -27.75 7.53
C LEU A 48 -10.63 -29.24 7.83
N SER A 49 -11.20 -30.11 6.98
CA SER A 49 -11.08 -31.56 7.15
C SER A 49 -9.71 -32.07 6.69
N VAL A 50 -9.27 -33.22 7.20
CA VAL A 50 -7.95 -33.81 6.87
C VAL A 50 -7.82 -34.13 5.37
N GLU A 51 -8.95 -34.37 4.70
CA GLU A 51 -9.01 -34.74 3.28
C GLU A 51 -8.87 -33.53 2.34
N GLU A 52 -9.10 -32.31 2.85
CA GLU A 52 -8.97 -31.10 2.06
C GLU A 52 -7.51 -30.75 1.83
N ARG A 53 -7.15 -30.52 0.57
CA ARG A 53 -5.80 -30.09 0.19
C ARG A 53 -5.63 -28.61 0.55
N VAL A 54 -4.79 -28.35 1.55
CA VAL A 54 -4.47 -26.98 1.99
C VAL A 54 -3.10 -26.60 1.46
N LEU A 55 -3.00 -25.41 0.87
CA LEU A 55 -1.75 -24.88 0.35
C LEU A 55 -1.51 -23.53 1.01
N VAL A 56 -0.58 -23.51 1.96
CA VAL A 56 -0.34 -22.34 2.80
C VAL A 56 0.89 -21.57 2.31
N TYR A 57 0.69 -20.29 2.08
CA TYR A 57 1.75 -19.33 1.81
C TYR A 57 1.81 -18.35 2.97
N GLY A 58 3.02 -18.02 3.42
CA GLY A 58 3.19 -17.12 4.54
C GLY A 58 4.58 -17.15 5.14
N GLY A 59 4.85 -16.17 6.00
CA GLY A 59 6.10 -16.01 6.71
C GLY A 59 5.84 -15.50 8.12
N SER A 60 6.82 -15.70 9.01
CA SER A 60 6.80 -15.08 10.33
C SER A 60 7.46 -13.71 10.29
N LEU A 61 6.90 -12.74 11.02
CA LEU A 61 7.47 -11.39 11.12
C LEU A 61 8.89 -11.41 11.70
N PHE A 62 9.16 -12.35 12.61
CA PHE A 62 10.47 -12.57 13.22
C PHE A 62 11.13 -13.84 12.67
N PRO A 63 12.47 -13.92 12.65
CA PRO A 63 13.18 -15.09 12.14
C PRO A 63 12.83 -16.34 12.94
N ARG A 64 12.52 -17.44 12.23
CA ARG A 64 12.24 -18.75 12.82
C ARG A 64 13.21 -19.80 12.30
N PRO A 65 13.82 -20.63 13.16
CA PRO A 65 14.73 -21.70 12.72
C PRO A 65 14.06 -22.67 11.74
N ALA A 66 12.79 -23.01 11.98
CA ALA A 66 11.99 -23.88 11.12
C ALA A 66 11.80 -23.35 9.69
N ASN A 67 11.93 -22.03 9.49
CA ASN A 67 11.88 -21.38 8.18
C ASN A 67 13.27 -20.94 7.70
N GLY A 68 14.35 -21.61 8.16
CA GLY A 68 15.72 -21.29 7.76
C GLY A 68 16.16 -19.89 8.20
N ASN A 69 15.64 -19.41 9.34
CA ASN A 69 15.82 -18.06 9.87
C ASN A 69 15.35 -16.94 8.92
N ARG A 70 14.49 -17.24 7.94
CA ARG A 70 13.84 -16.22 7.11
C ARG A 70 12.85 -15.41 7.94
N SER A 71 12.78 -14.12 7.62
CA SER A 71 11.94 -13.15 8.32
C SER A 71 11.18 -12.30 7.34
N PHE A 72 9.88 -12.15 7.59
CA PHE A 72 9.02 -11.28 6.80
C PHE A 72 9.22 -9.79 7.13
N ALA A 73 9.92 -9.45 8.21
CA ALA A 73 10.14 -8.07 8.61
C ALA A 73 10.78 -7.23 7.51
N TYR A 74 11.75 -7.78 6.77
CA TYR A 74 12.42 -7.02 5.72
C TYR A 74 11.44 -6.64 4.59
N TYR A 75 10.60 -7.58 4.16
CA TYR A 75 9.52 -7.31 3.20
C TYR A 75 8.48 -6.33 3.77
N THR A 76 8.06 -6.50 5.02
CA THR A 76 7.06 -5.62 5.63
C THR A 76 7.55 -4.18 5.75
N PHE A 77 8.78 -3.95 6.24
CA PHE A 77 9.28 -2.60 6.49
C PHE A 77 9.89 -1.96 5.24
N PHE A 78 10.76 -2.66 4.51
CA PHE A 78 11.42 -2.11 3.34
C PHE A 78 10.64 -2.31 2.06
N GLY A 79 9.83 -3.36 1.98
CA GLY A 79 8.97 -3.59 0.83
C GLY A 79 7.69 -2.75 0.91
N ILE A 80 6.85 -3.02 1.89
CA ILE A 80 5.55 -2.34 2.04
C ILE A 80 5.73 -0.96 2.68
N GLY A 81 6.44 -0.86 3.81
CA GLY A 81 6.58 0.39 4.56
C GLY A 81 7.24 1.50 3.73
N LEU A 82 8.39 1.23 3.12
CA LEU A 82 9.12 2.21 2.32
C LEU A 82 8.32 2.66 1.08
N THR A 83 7.72 1.73 0.34
CA THR A 83 6.88 2.08 -0.82
C THR A 83 5.70 2.94 -0.41
N PHE A 84 5.09 2.65 0.74
CA PHE A 84 3.99 3.43 1.28
C PHE A 84 4.42 4.86 1.65
N VAL A 85 5.54 5.01 2.37
CA VAL A 85 6.11 6.31 2.76
C VAL A 85 6.46 7.15 1.53
N VAL A 86 7.16 6.56 0.55
CA VAL A 86 7.55 7.30 -0.66
C VAL A 86 6.32 7.72 -1.47
N SER A 87 5.31 6.86 -1.57
CA SER A 87 4.06 7.22 -2.24
C SER A 87 3.37 8.40 -1.55
N TYR A 88 3.34 8.42 -0.22
CA TYR A 88 2.82 9.57 0.55
C TYR A 88 3.59 10.86 0.27
N VAL A 89 4.92 10.79 0.25
CA VAL A 89 5.77 11.96 -0.04
C VAL A 89 5.51 12.49 -1.45
N ILE A 90 5.40 11.62 -2.45
CA ILE A 90 5.11 12.00 -3.84
C ILE A 90 3.74 12.67 -3.94
N VAL A 91 2.69 12.08 -3.32
CA VAL A 91 1.35 12.66 -3.32
C VAL A 91 1.38 14.04 -2.65
N LEU A 92 1.90 14.16 -1.43
CA LEU A 92 1.99 15.43 -0.71
C LEU A 92 2.77 16.50 -1.48
N PHE A 93 3.86 16.11 -2.16
CA PHE A 93 4.64 17.00 -3.01
C PHE A 93 3.81 17.50 -4.21
N CYS A 94 3.14 16.59 -4.92
CA CYS A 94 2.26 16.92 -6.05
C CYS A 94 1.12 17.85 -5.62
N VAL A 95 0.45 17.51 -4.52
CA VAL A 95 -0.63 18.32 -3.92
C VAL A 95 -0.13 19.72 -3.60
N SER A 96 1.00 19.83 -2.91
CA SER A 96 1.58 21.11 -2.50
C SER A 96 1.94 21.98 -3.71
N ARG A 97 2.52 21.39 -4.76
CA ARG A 97 2.84 22.10 -6.02
C ARG A 97 1.60 22.61 -6.73
N ILE A 98 0.54 21.80 -6.80
CA ILE A 98 -0.73 22.19 -7.43
C ILE A 98 -1.36 23.35 -6.66
N LEU A 99 -1.46 23.24 -5.33
CA LEU A 99 -2.02 24.29 -4.47
C LEU A 99 -1.23 25.60 -4.57
N ARG A 100 0.11 25.54 -4.57
CA ARG A 100 0.95 26.74 -4.78
C ARG A 100 0.71 27.37 -6.15
N THR A 101 0.66 26.57 -7.20
CA THR A 101 0.41 27.07 -8.57
C THR A 101 -0.95 27.76 -8.66
N MET A 102 -1.98 27.20 -8.03
CA MET A 102 -3.31 27.79 -7.97
C MET A 102 -3.37 29.09 -7.18
N LYS A 103 -2.66 29.18 -6.04
CA LYS A 103 -2.58 30.42 -5.26
C LYS A 103 -1.94 31.54 -6.08
N VAL A 104 -0.83 31.27 -6.76
CA VAL A 104 -0.15 32.23 -7.65
C VAL A 104 -1.05 32.64 -8.82
N GLN A 105 -1.73 31.68 -9.46
CA GLN A 105 -2.67 31.97 -10.55
C GLN A 105 -3.90 32.76 -10.12
N THR A 106 -4.37 32.58 -8.88
CA THR A 106 -5.47 33.35 -8.30
C THR A 106 -5.02 34.78 -7.96
N ALA A 107 -3.77 34.96 -7.51
CA ALA A 107 -3.23 36.28 -7.18
C ALA A 107 -2.92 37.14 -8.43
N ASN A 108 -2.50 36.51 -9.53
CA ASN A 108 -2.12 37.19 -10.77
C ASN A 108 -3.27 37.33 -11.79
N SER A 109 -4.53 37.23 -11.34
CA SER A 109 -5.70 37.10 -12.21
C SER A 109 -6.12 38.41 -12.89
N VAL A 110 -5.36 38.86 -13.88
CA VAL A 110 -5.74 40.00 -14.75
C VAL A 110 -6.39 39.53 -16.07
N THR A 111 -6.26 38.24 -16.47
CA THR A 111 -6.62 37.80 -17.84
C THR A 111 -7.34 36.46 -17.99
N ARG A 112 -7.78 35.78 -16.91
CA ARG A 112 -8.55 34.52 -17.03
C ARG A 112 -10.03 34.68 -16.68
N SER A 113 -10.89 34.18 -17.56
CA SER A 113 -12.34 34.05 -17.32
C SER A 113 -12.63 33.33 -15.99
N LEU A 114 -13.48 33.93 -15.16
CA LEU A 114 -14.01 33.37 -13.90
C LEU A 114 -14.52 31.93 -14.04
N ARG A 115 -15.05 31.58 -15.23
CA ARG A 115 -15.53 30.23 -15.56
C ARG A 115 -14.40 29.20 -15.56
N ASN A 116 -13.25 29.54 -16.13
CA ASN A 116 -12.09 28.63 -16.21
C ASN A 116 -11.42 28.42 -14.85
N LEU A 117 -11.37 29.44 -13.99
CA LEU A 117 -10.84 29.31 -12.63
C LEU A 117 -11.72 28.40 -11.76
N THR A 118 -13.05 28.55 -11.87
CA THR A 118 -14.00 27.69 -11.14
C THR A 118 -13.91 26.24 -11.60
N MET A 119 -13.78 26.00 -12.91
CA MET A 119 -13.59 24.65 -13.46
C MET A 119 -12.26 24.04 -13.00
N GLN A 120 -11.16 24.80 -13.03
CA GLN A 120 -9.85 24.35 -12.57
C GLN A 120 -9.86 24.00 -11.07
N ARG A 121 -10.56 24.77 -10.24
CA ARG A 121 -10.75 24.47 -8.80
C ARG A 121 -11.49 23.15 -8.58
N ARG A 122 -12.58 22.92 -9.30
CA ARG A 122 -13.36 21.67 -9.19
C ARG A 122 -12.54 20.47 -9.66
N PHE A 123 -11.84 20.59 -10.78
CA PHE A 123 -10.97 19.54 -11.29
C PHE A 123 -9.87 19.16 -10.29
N VAL A 124 -9.20 20.16 -9.71
CA VAL A 124 -8.18 19.90 -8.69
C VAL A 124 -8.79 19.29 -7.43
N SER A 125 -9.94 19.77 -6.97
CA SER A 125 -10.61 19.20 -5.79
C SER A 125 -11.00 17.73 -6.02
N MET A 126 -11.45 17.38 -7.23
CA MET A 126 -11.77 16.01 -7.60
C MET A 126 -10.53 15.13 -7.60
N LEU A 127 -9.44 15.60 -8.23
CA LEU A 127 -8.16 14.87 -8.31
C LEU A 127 -7.53 14.67 -6.91
N MET A 128 -7.75 15.62 -5.99
CA MET A 128 -7.35 15.49 -4.59
C MET A 128 -8.18 14.45 -3.85
N LEU A 129 -9.50 14.42 -4.08
CA LEU A 129 -10.39 13.44 -3.46
C LEU A 129 -10.06 12.02 -3.95
N GLU A 130 -9.88 11.86 -5.25
CA GLU A 130 -9.48 10.61 -5.91
C GLU A 130 -8.14 10.10 -5.40
N ALA A 131 -7.15 10.98 -5.19
CA ALA A 131 -5.87 10.57 -4.64
C ALA A 131 -5.93 10.31 -3.13
N THR A 132 -6.67 11.12 -2.35
CA THR A 132 -6.59 11.04 -0.88
C THR A 132 -7.42 9.89 -0.31
N VAL A 133 -8.58 9.60 -0.90
CA VAL A 133 -9.52 8.60 -0.36
C VAL A 133 -8.93 7.18 -0.38
N PRO A 134 -8.47 6.63 -1.53
CA PRO A 134 -7.87 5.31 -1.57
C PRO A 134 -6.59 5.22 -0.72
N PHE A 135 -5.77 6.27 -0.72
CA PHE A 135 -4.56 6.31 0.09
C PHE A 135 -4.85 6.27 1.60
N PHE A 136 -5.88 6.96 2.07
CA PHE A 136 -6.28 6.92 3.47
C PHE A 136 -6.74 5.53 3.89
N PHE A 137 -7.67 4.93 3.14
CA PHE A 137 -8.19 3.60 3.45
C PHE A 137 -7.10 2.52 3.36
N LEU A 138 -6.24 2.59 2.34
CA LEU A 138 -5.11 1.68 2.20
C LEU A 138 -4.11 1.83 3.36
N GLY A 139 -3.84 3.07 3.78
CA GLY A 139 -2.94 3.34 4.91
C GLY A 139 -3.46 2.84 6.24
N VAL A 140 -4.75 3.01 6.51
CA VAL A 140 -5.39 2.45 7.70
C VAL A 140 -5.29 0.92 7.68
N ALA A 141 -5.60 0.28 6.55
CA ALA A 141 -5.51 -1.17 6.45
C ALA A 141 -4.07 -1.68 6.65
N VAL A 142 -3.09 -1.13 5.92
CA VAL A 142 -1.67 -1.50 6.05
C VAL A 142 -1.18 -1.27 7.49
N GLY A 143 -1.56 -0.14 8.10
CA GLY A 143 -1.20 0.18 9.49
C GLY A 143 -1.76 -0.82 10.48
N VAL A 144 -3.05 -1.16 10.38
CA VAL A 144 -3.71 -2.16 11.24
C VAL A 144 -3.08 -3.53 11.07
N PHE A 145 -2.83 -3.98 9.83
CA PHE A 145 -2.17 -5.26 9.55
C PHE A 145 -0.75 -5.32 10.14
N THR A 146 0.02 -4.25 9.98
CA THR A 146 1.40 -4.19 10.47
C THR A 146 1.44 -4.17 12.00
N LEU A 147 0.58 -3.38 12.64
CA LEU A 147 0.50 -3.28 14.10
C LEU A 147 0.00 -4.58 14.74
N ALA A 148 -1.03 -5.21 14.18
CA ALA A 148 -1.51 -6.49 14.67
C ALA A 148 -0.45 -7.59 14.51
N GLY A 149 0.27 -7.61 13.39
CA GLY A 149 1.41 -8.51 13.18
C GLY A 149 2.54 -8.29 14.18
N LEU A 150 2.82 -7.04 14.56
CA LEU A 150 3.80 -6.71 15.60
C LEU A 150 3.32 -7.08 17.01
N ALA A 151 2.04 -6.87 17.30
CA ALA A 151 1.43 -7.20 18.58
C ALA A 151 1.14 -8.70 18.76
N GLY A 152 1.32 -9.51 17.70
CA GLY A 152 0.97 -10.92 17.70
C GLY A 152 -0.53 -11.19 17.80
N VAL A 153 -1.36 -10.22 17.39
CA VAL A 153 -2.81 -10.33 17.44
C VAL A 153 -3.31 -11.08 16.21
N GLU A 154 -4.09 -12.13 16.45
CA GLU A 154 -4.77 -12.88 15.40
C GLU A 154 -5.90 -12.03 14.80
N LEU A 155 -5.72 -11.60 13.54
CA LEU A 155 -6.71 -10.77 12.84
C LEU A 155 -7.88 -11.59 12.28
N GLY A 156 -7.71 -12.88 12.01
CA GLY A 156 -8.72 -13.78 11.46
C GLY A 156 -9.76 -13.15 10.54
N LEU A 157 -11.03 -13.18 10.94
CA LEU A 157 -12.15 -12.68 10.13
C LEU A 157 -12.10 -11.14 9.94
N TYR A 158 -11.48 -10.41 10.88
CA TYR A 158 -11.27 -8.97 10.73
C TYR A 158 -10.31 -8.63 9.58
N ALA A 159 -9.28 -9.46 9.33
CA ALA A 159 -8.43 -9.29 8.15
C ALA A 159 -9.23 -9.41 6.84
N LEU A 160 -10.20 -10.33 6.78
CA LEU A 160 -11.06 -10.51 5.62
C LEU A 160 -11.95 -9.27 5.39
N ILE A 161 -12.62 -8.79 6.44
CA ILE A 161 -13.48 -7.60 6.38
C ILE A 161 -12.67 -6.37 5.94
N MET A 162 -11.46 -6.19 6.48
CA MET A 162 -10.58 -5.09 6.10
C MET A 162 -10.12 -5.21 4.65
N SER A 163 -9.78 -6.41 4.18
CA SER A 163 -9.38 -6.66 2.79
C SER A 163 -10.50 -6.38 1.80
N VAL A 164 -11.72 -6.81 2.12
CA VAL A 164 -12.93 -6.51 1.32
C VAL A 164 -13.21 -5.02 1.32
N SER A 165 -13.04 -4.35 2.47
CA SER A 165 -13.25 -2.90 2.60
C SER A 165 -12.27 -2.11 1.74
N VAL A 166 -11.00 -2.52 1.68
CA VAL A 166 -9.99 -1.94 0.77
C VAL A 166 -10.33 -2.21 -0.69
N ALA A 167 -10.75 -3.44 -1.02
CA ALA A 167 -11.14 -3.81 -2.39
C ALA A 167 -12.41 -3.10 -2.87
N ALA A 168 -13.31 -2.75 -1.94
CA ALA A 168 -14.56 -2.05 -2.23
C ALA A 168 -14.38 -0.53 -2.35
N VAL A 169 -13.21 0.03 -2.03
CA VAL A 169 -12.94 1.45 -2.32
C VAL A 169 -12.97 1.62 -3.84
N PRO A 170 -13.97 2.33 -4.38
CA PRO A 170 -14.07 2.48 -5.81
C PRO A 170 -12.83 3.22 -6.32
N PRO A 171 -12.23 2.81 -7.47
CA PRO A 171 -11.38 3.72 -8.21
C PRO A 171 -12.28 4.89 -8.58
N VAL A 172 -12.06 6.04 -7.94
CA VAL A 172 -12.84 7.24 -8.21
C VAL A 172 -12.60 7.57 -9.68
N LYS A 173 -13.64 7.44 -10.50
CA LYS A 173 -13.61 7.75 -11.94
C LYS A 173 -13.73 9.25 -12.18
#